data_AF-A0A7H0FWJ6-F1
#
_entry.id   AF-A0A7H0FWJ6-F1
#
_cell.length_a   1.000
_cell.length_b   1.000
_cell.length_c   1.000
_cell.angle_alpha   90.00
_cell.angle_beta   90.00
_cell.angle_gamma   90.00
#
_symmetry.space_group_name_H-M   'P 1'
#
loop_
_entity.id
_entity.type
_entity.pdbx_description
1 polymer ?
#
loop_
_entity_poly.entity_id
_entity_poly.type
_entity_poly.pdbx_seq_one_letter_code
_entity_poly.pdbx_strand_id
1 'polypeptide(L)' 'MNILLLLVPLSLMLLLLAVGAFVWAVKRGQFDDLDTPALDILADDREPLPPAGEHHDAD' A
#
# COMPACT_ATOMS: atom_id res chain seq x y z
N MET A 1 30.21 -7.08 -26.20
CA MET A 1 29.96 -8.18 -25.24
C MET A 1 30.31 -7.89 -23.77
N ASN A 2 31.04 -6.83 -23.40
CA ASN A 2 31.46 -6.63 -21.99
C ASN A 2 30.32 -6.21 -21.05
N ILE A 3 29.30 -5.49 -21.54
CA ILE A 3 28.20 -4.99 -20.71
C ILE A 3 27.31 -6.11 -20.15
N LEU A 4 27.24 -7.26 -20.83
CA LEU A 4 26.48 -8.41 -20.37
C LEU A 4 27.05 -8.96 -19.05
N LEU A 5 28.38 -8.90 -18.87
CA LEU A 5 29.03 -9.31 -17.62
C LEU A 5 28.62 -8.44 -16.43
N LEU A 6 28.16 -7.21 -16.65
CA LEU A 6 27.65 -6.32 -15.63
C LEU A 6 26.12 -6.43 -15.48
N LEU A 7 25.39 -6.52 -16.59
CA LEU A 7 23.93 -6.59 -16.59
C LEU A 7 23.39 -7.89 -15.99
N VAL A 8 24.04 -9.03 -16.25
CA VAL A 8 23.59 -10.33 -15.72
C VAL A 8 23.61 -10.34 -14.18
N PRO A 9 24.73 -10.06 -13.47
CA PRO A 9 24.72 -10.05 -12.01
C PRO A 9 23.83 -8.95 -11.44
N LEU A 10 23.76 -7.78 -12.08
CA LEU A 10 22.87 -6.70 -11.63
C LEU A 10 21.40 -7.13 -11.71
N SER A 11 20.99 -7.78 -12.80
CA SER A 11 19.62 -8.30 -12.96
C SER A 11 19.28 -9.38 -11.94
N LEU A 12 20.22 -10.28 -11.62
CA LEU A 12 20.04 -11.29 -10.57
C LEU A 12 19.89 -10.63 -9.18
N MET A 13 20.66 -9.58 -8.91
CA MET A 13 20.57 -8.85 -7.65
C MET A 13 19.22 -8.14 -7.51
N LEU A 14 18.74 -7.51 -8.58
CA LEU A 14 17.41 -6.89 -8.64
C LEU A 14 16.28 -7.93 -8.51
N LEU A 15 16.43 -9.10 -9.14
CA LEU A 15 15.47 -10.20 -9.00
C LEU A 15 15.39 -10.68 -7.55
N LEU A 16 16.53 -10.90 -6.90
CA LEU A 16 16.57 -11.30 -5.49
C LEU A 16 15.95 -10.23 -4.59
N LEU A 17 16.22 -8.94 -4.87
CA LEU A 17 15.62 -7.83 -4.16
C LEU A 17 14.09 -7.82 -4.32
N ALA A 18 13.59 -8.01 -5.53
CA ALA A 18 12.16 -8.05 -5.83
C ALA A 18 11.47 -9.22 -5.11
N VAL A 19 12.06 -10.42 -5.18
CA VAL A 19 11.53 -11.60 -4.48
C VAL A 19 11.57 -11.40 -2.95
N GLY A 20 12.66 -10.85 -2.42
CA GLY A 20 12.79 -10.55 -0.99
C GLY A 20 11.76 -9.55 -0.50
N ALA A 21 11.57 -8.45 -1.25
CA ALA A 21 10.55 -7.44 -0.97
C ALA A 21 9.14 -8.03 -1.05
N PHE A 22 8.86 -8.88 -2.04
CA PHE A 22 7.59 -9.57 -2.19
C PHE A 22 7.28 -10.48 -0.99
N VAL A 23 8.23 -11.35 -0.61
CA VAL A 23 8.08 -12.25 0.54
C VAL A 23 7.90 -11.46 1.85
N TRP A 24 8.63 -10.33 2.00
CA TRP A 24 8.45 -9.44 3.14
C TRP A 24 7.05 -8.81 3.17
N ALA A 25 6.54 -8.34 2.03
CA ALA A 25 5.21 -7.74 1.93
C ALA A 25 4.09 -8.74 2.25
N VAL A 26 4.19 -9.98 1.75
CA VAL A 26 3.26 -11.06 2.08
C VAL A 26 3.29 -11.37 3.58
N LYS A 27 4.47 -11.49 4.19
CA LYS A 27 4.60 -11.72 5.64
C LYS A 27 4.06 -10.57 6.50
N ARG A 28 4.02 -9.35 5.95
CA ARG A 28 3.49 -8.16 6.62
C ARG A 28 1.98 -8.01 6.44
N GLY A 29 1.31 -8.94 5.74
CA GLY A 29 -0.12 -8.89 5.48
C GLY A 29 -0.54 -7.78 4.51
N GLN A 30 0.39 -7.26 3.69
CA GLN A 30 0.10 -6.18 2.72
C GLN A 30 -1.00 -6.55 1.73
N PHE A 31 -1.20 -7.85 1.49
CA PHE A 31 -2.19 -8.38 0.55
C PHE A 31 -3.41 -9.00 1.24
N ASP A 32 -3.52 -8.88 2.57
CA ASP A 32 -4.64 -9.45 3.33
C ASP A 32 -5.88 -8.55 3.25
N ASP A 33 -5.69 -7.25 2.98
CA ASP A 33 -6.77 -6.29 2.83
C ASP A 33 -7.08 -6.01 1.35
N LEU A 34 -7.85 -6.91 0.74
CA LEU A 34 -8.39 -6.75 -0.61
C LEU A 34 -9.84 -6.25 -0.62
N ASP A 35 -10.47 -6.18 0.56
CA ASP A 35 -11.89 -5.87 0.71
C ASP A 35 -12.16 -4.37 0.88
N THR A 36 -11.27 -3.65 1.57
CA THR A 36 -11.39 -2.20 1.79
C THR A 36 -11.52 -1.39 0.48
N PRO A 37 -10.76 -1.67 -0.60
CA PRO A 37 -10.92 -0.96 -1.88
C PRO A 37 -12.27 -1.18 -2.56
N ALA A 38 -12.91 -2.34 -2.34
CA ALA A 38 -14.21 -2.66 -2.94
C ALA A 38 -15.37 -1.96 -2.22
N LEU A 39 -15.17 -1.56 -0.95
CA LEU A 39 -16.13 -0.76 -0.20
C LEU A 39 -15.95 0.75 -0.49
N ASP A 40 -14.75 1.17 -0.86
CA ASP A 40 -14.42 2.57 -1.19
C ASP A 40 -15.21 3.10 -2.40
N ILE A 41 -15.38 2.29 -3.46
CA ILE A 41 -16.20 2.66 -4.63
C ILE A 41 -17.70 2.85 -4.30
N LEU A 42 -18.16 2.28 -3.19
CA LEU A 42 -19.54 2.44 -2.69
C LEU A 42 -19.63 3.55 -1.62
N ALA A 43 -18.50 4.11 -1.19
CA ALA A 43 -18.42 5.11 -0.13
C ALA A 43 -18.38 6.56 -0.64
N ASP A 44 -18.40 6.77 -1.96
CA ASP A 44 -18.34 8.08 -2.66
C ASP A 44 -19.40 9.12 -2.20
N ASP A 45 -20.45 8.69 -1.49
CA ASP A 45 -21.57 9.54 -1.05
C ASP A 45 -21.55 9.93 0.44
N ARG A 46 -20.55 9.52 1.23
CA ARG A 46 -20.46 9.93 2.64
C ARG A 46 -19.53 11.13 2.77
N GLU A 47 -20.09 12.33 2.55
CA GLU A 47 -19.51 13.57 3.04
C GLU A 47 -19.01 13.36 4.49
N PRO A 48 -17.81 13.84 4.85
CA PRO A 48 -17.36 13.82 6.23
C PRO A 48 -18.42 14.50 7.08
N LEU A 49 -19.04 13.76 8.01
CA LEU A 49 -19.97 14.37 8.96
C LEU A 49 -19.20 15.50 9.63
N PRO A 50 -19.67 16.76 9.56
CA PRO A 50 -19.04 17.85 10.30
C PRO A 50 -18.90 17.42 11.75
N PRO A 51 -17.77 17.71 12.42
CA PRO A 51 -17.60 17.34 13.82
C PRO A 51 -18.83 17.82 14.58
N ALA A 52 -19.54 16.88 15.20
CA ALA A 52 -20.73 17.16 15.98
C ALA A 52 -20.36 18.29 16.94
N GLY A 53 -21.02 19.43 16.76
CA GLY A 53 -20.64 20.68 17.40
C GLY A 53 -20.31 20.44 18.86
N GLU A 54 -19.14 20.92 19.27
CA GLU A 54 -18.86 21.12 20.68
C GLU A 54 -20.05 21.91 21.23
N HIS A 55 -20.82 21.25 22.10
CA HIS A 55 -21.79 21.92 22.95
C HIS A 55 -20.99 22.92 23.77
N HIS A 56 -20.90 24.14 23.25
CA HIS A 56 -20.51 25.30 24.00
C HIS A 56 -21.72 25.63 24.87
N ASP A 57 -21.82 24.90 25.97
CA ASP A 57 -22.63 25.28 27.13
C ASP A 57 -21.99 26.56 27.68
N ALA A 58 -22.31 27.69 27.04
CA ALA A 58 -22.21 29.00 27.67
C ALA A 58 -23.60 29.38 28.16
N ASP A 59 -23.63 29.58 29.47
CA ASP A 59 -24.56 30.38 30.28
C ASP A 59 -25.93 29.79 30.67
#